data_AF-I3DJF9-F1
#
_entry.id   AF-I3DJF9-F1
#
_cell.length_a   1.000
_cell.length_b   1.000
_cell.length_c   1.000
_cell.angle_alpha   90.00
_cell.angle_beta   90.00
_cell.angle_gamma   90.00
#
_symmetry.space_group_name_H-M   'P 1'
#
loop_
_entity.id
_entity.type
_entity.pdbx_description
1 polymer ?
#
loop_
_entity_poly.entity_id
_entity_poly.type
_entity_poly.pdbx_seq_one_letter_code
_entity_poly.pdbx_strand_id
1 'polypeptide(L)'
;MAEGLYGTAQQWIKDLPIAKLWDLFCGVGGFGLHCAKALSVTRPDIELTGIEISPSAIYSATLSAQKCGLKKVNFQSLDAANFALNKEQSKPDLVIVNPPRRGIGKALAQFLNEMQPPFILYSSCNAVTMGKDLTELTHYQMQKIQLFDMFPHTSHYEEVVEACKKACCHEFITSLSDGYDTVVGEGGSTLSGGEKQRISIARAILKDAPIIILDEATSSVDPENEYMLISAINELTKNKTLISIAHRLSTVREADQIIVIDKGRIVQRGNHKELIGQDGVYKHFIEIKKQSIGWQI
;
A
#
# COMPACT_ATOMS: atom_id res chain seq x y z
N MET A 1 -13.33 -8.37 -7.20
CA MET A 1 -11.95 -8.80 -6.87
C MET A 1 -11.89 -9.67 -5.62
N ALA A 2 -12.37 -9.21 -4.45
CA ALA A 2 -12.58 -10.08 -3.28
C ALA A 2 -13.51 -11.28 -3.58
N GLU A 3 -14.45 -11.13 -4.52
CA GLU A 3 -15.28 -12.23 -5.05
C GLU A 3 -14.49 -13.40 -5.63
N GLY A 4 -13.32 -13.17 -6.25
CA GLY A 4 -12.48 -14.23 -6.79
C GLY A 4 -11.86 -15.07 -5.66
N LEU A 5 -11.30 -14.40 -4.64
CA LEU A 5 -10.79 -15.03 -3.43
C LEU A 5 -11.90 -15.84 -2.72
N TYR A 6 -13.07 -15.23 -2.52
CA TYR A 6 -14.19 -15.87 -1.83
C TYR A 6 -14.75 -17.04 -2.63
N GLY A 7 -14.86 -16.92 -3.95
CA GLY A 7 -15.31 -17.99 -4.83
C GLY A 7 -14.39 -19.21 -4.78
N THR A 8 -13.08 -19.00 -4.89
CA THR A 8 -12.10 -20.09 -4.73
C THR A 8 -12.20 -20.75 -3.36
N ALA A 9 -12.25 -19.95 -2.28
CA ALA A 9 -12.38 -20.47 -0.93
C ALA A 9 -13.63 -21.33 -0.75
N GLN A 10 -14.79 -20.83 -1.22
CA GLN A 10 -16.05 -21.56 -1.21
C GLN A 10 -15.97 -22.88 -1.97
N GLN A 11 -15.32 -22.88 -3.13
CA GLN A 11 -15.10 -24.11 -3.91
C GLN A 11 -14.20 -25.10 -3.16
N TRP A 12 -13.14 -24.64 -2.49
CA TRP A 12 -12.22 -25.50 -1.78
C TRP A 12 -12.85 -26.18 -0.57
N ILE A 13 -13.79 -25.52 0.10
CA ILE A 13 -14.40 -26.03 1.34
C ILE A 13 -15.73 -26.77 1.11
N LYS A 14 -16.34 -26.65 -0.08
CA LYS A 14 -17.70 -27.12 -0.38
C LYS A 14 -17.98 -28.57 0.09
N ASP A 15 -17.05 -29.46 -0.19
CA ASP A 15 -17.20 -30.90 0.04
C ASP A 15 -16.57 -31.36 1.37
N LEU A 16 -15.97 -30.45 2.15
CA LEU A 16 -15.37 -30.77 3.44
C LEU A 16 -16.45 -30.95 4.52
N PRO A 17 -16.25 -31.87 5.49
CA PRO A 17 -17.21 -32.15 6.56
C PRO A 17 -17.14 -31.09 7.67
N ILE A 18 -17.49 -29.85 7.34
CA ILE A 18 -17.39 -28.70 8.26
C ILE A 18 -18.76 -28.42 8.88
N ALA A 19 -18.85 -28.50 10.21
CA ALA A 19 -20.00 -28.07 10.99
C ALA A 19 -19.69 -26.81 11.83
N LYS A 20 -18.43 -26.64 12.24
CA LYS A 20 -17.97 -25.51 13.05
C LYS A 20 -16.77 -24.86 12.38
N LEU A 21 -16.83 -23.55 12.15
CA LEU A 21 -15.72 -22.79 11.60
C LEU A 21 -15.36 -21.58 12.48
N TRP A 22 -14.08 -21.33 12.62
CA TRP A 22 -13.56 -20.12 13.26
C TRP A 22 -12.97 -19.19 12.21
N ASP A 23 -13.25 -17.90 12.34
CA ASP A 23 -12.69 -16.84 11.48
C ASP A 23 -11.80 -15.94 12.35
N LEU A 24 -10.48 -16.15 12.25
CA LEU A 24 -9.50 -15.37 12.99
C LEU A 24 -9.19 -14.10 12.20
N PHE A 25 -9.17 -12.96 12.91
CA PHE A 25 -9.03 -11.62 12.32
C PHE A 25 -10.21 -11.29 11.39
N CYS A 26 -11.44 -11.59 11.86
CA CYS A 26 -12.62 -11.60 11.01
C CYS A 26 -13.02 -10.24 10.42
N GLY A 27 -12.45 -9.12 10.90
CA GLY A 27 -12.34 -7.84 10.18
C GLY A 27 -13.59 -7.30 9.46
N VAL A 28 -13.37 -6.41 8.49
CA VAL A 28 -14.44 -5.73 7.71
C VAL A 28 -14.82 -6.50 6.43
N GLY A 29 -14.11 -7.59 6.11
CA GLY A 29 -14.20 -8.28 4.82
C GLY A 29 -15.18 -9.46 4.78
N GLY A 30 -15.68 -9.94 5.92
CA GLY A 30 -16.66 -11.02 5.96
C GLY A 30 -16.20 -12.32 5.28
N PHE A 31 -14.90 -12.60 5.23
CA PHE A 31 -14.36 -13.76 4.52
C PHE A 31 -14.91 -15.08 5.08
N GLY A 32 -14.86 -15.26 6.40
CA GLY A 32 -15.49 -16.41 7.04
C GLY A 32 -17.01 -16.42 6.92
N LEU A 33 -17.65 -15.25 6.85
CA LEU A 33 -19.11 -15.14 6.62
C LEU A 33 -19.51 -15.67 5.24
N HIS A 34 -18.76 -15.33 4.19
CA HIS A 34 -19.00 -15.83 2.83
C HIS A 34 -18.78 -17.35 2.74
N CYS A 35 -17.79 -17.88 3.46
CA CYS A 35 -17.56 -19.33 3.57
C CYS A 35 -18.72 -20.02 4.32
N ALA A 36 -19.11 -19.50 5.48
CA ALA A 36 -20.22 -20.00 6.27
C ALA A 36 -21.54 -19.99 5.48
N LYS A 37 -21.79 -18.93 4.71
CA LYS A 37 -22.98 -18.81 3.85
C LYS A 37 -23.03 -19.87 2.76
N ALA A 38 -21.90 -20.17 2.12
CA ALA A 38 -21.85 -21.21 1.09
C ALA A 38 -22.09 -22.60 1.70
N LEU A 39 -21.50 -22.88 2.87
CA LEU A 39 -21.70 -24.13 3.59
C LEU A 39 -23.14 -24.29 4.09
N SER A 40 -23.80 -23.19 4.51
CA SER A 40 -25.16 -23.26 5.08
C SER A 40 -26.23 -23.75 4.10
N VAL A 41 -25.97 -23.69 2.79
CA VAL A 41 -26.85 -24.23 1.74
C VAL A 41 -27.04 -25.74 1.90
N THR A 42 -25.99 -26.46 2.29
CA THR A 42 -26.02 -27.92 2.50
C THR A 42 -26.02 -28.31 3.97
N ARG A 43 -25.65 -27.38 4.86
CA ARG A 43 -25.47 -27.59 6.29
C ARG A 43 -26.13 -26.44 7.08
N PRO A 44 -27.46 -26.44 7.25
CA PRO A 44 -28.19 -25.32 7.85
C PRO A 44 -27.78 -25.00 9.29
N ASP A 45 -27.16 -25.97 9.97
CA ASP A 45 -26.69 -25.88 11.35
C ASP A 45 -25.24 -25.38 11.51
N ILE A 46 -24.59 -24.92 10.43
CA ILE A 46 -23.22 -24.41 10.46
C ILE A 46 -23.05 -23.33 11.54
N GLU A 47 -22.00 -23.46 12.35
CA GLU A 47 -21.63 -22.50 13.40
C GLU A 47 -20.38 -21.73 12.98
N LEU A 48 -20.44 -20.41 13.09
CA LEU A 48 -19.29 -19.53 12.88
C LEU A 48 -18.96 -18.77 14.17
N THR A 49 -17.70 -18.85 14.59
CA THR A 49 -17.14 -17.97 15.62
C THR A 49 -16.15 -17.00 14.96
N GLY A 50 -16.46 -15.72 14.92
CA GLY A 50 -15.55 -14.66 14.49
C GLY A 50 -14.75 -14.12 15.66
N ILE A 51 -13.44 -13.96 15.47
CA ILE A 51 -12.50 -13.47 16.50
C ILE A 51 -11.79 -12.24 15.97
N GLU A 52 -11.94 -11.12 16.69
CA GLU A 52 -11.40 -9.83 16.29
C GLU A 52 -11.16 -8.96 17.53
N ILE A 53 -10.08 -8.17 17.55
CA ILE A 53 -9.75 -7.29 18.68
C ILE A 53 -10.52 -5.97 18.57
N SER A 54 -10.83 -5.54 17.35
CA SER A 54 -11.50 -4.26 17.10
C SER A 54 -13.02 -4.33 17.33
N PRO A 55 -13.59 -3.56 18.28
CA PRO A 55 -15.04 -3.51 18.49
C PRO A 55 -15.81 -3.00 17.28
N SER A 56 -15.23 -2.07 16.50
CA SER A 56 -15.86 -1.55 15.28
C SER A 56 -15.87 -2.59 14.17
N ALA A 57 -14.85 -3.44 14.08
CA ALA A 57 -14.82 -4.55 13.14
C ALA A 57 -15.82 -5.64 13.52
N ILE A 58 -15.95 -5.97 14.81
CA ILE A 58 -17.00 -6.89 15.31
C ILE A 58 -18.40 -6.37 14.94
N TYR A 59 -18.66 -5.08 15.12
CA TYR A 59 -19.94 -4.47 14.75
C TYR A 59 -20.22 -4.61 13.24
N SER A 60 -19.23 -4.31 12.40
CA SER A 60 -19.34 -4.44 10.94
C SER A 60 -19.57 -5.90 10.50
N ALA A 61 -18.84 -6.84 11.10
CA ALA A 61 -19.00 -8.26 10.84
C ALA A 61 -20.38 -8.77 11.28
N THR A 62 -20.91 -8.25 12.40
CA THR A 62 -22.27 -8.57 12.87
C THR A 62 -23.35 -8.13 11.87
N LEU A 63 -23.25 -6.91 11.35
CA LEU A 63 -24.15 -6.43 10.30
C LEU A 63 -24.04 -7.27 9.01
N SER A 64 -22.83 -7.68 8.66
CA SER A 64 -22.58 -8.53 7.48
C SER A 64 -23.16 -9.93 7.66
N ALA A 65 -23.09 -10.50 8.87
CA ALA A 65 -23.70 -11.78 9.20
C ALA A 65 -25.22 -11.75 9.05
N GLN A 66 -25.87 -10.67 9.51
CA GLN A 66 -27.31 -10.45 9.35
C GLN A 66 -27.70 -10.37 7.87
N LYS A 67 -26.94 -9.62 7.05
CA LYS A 67 -27.14 -9.54 5.59
C LYS A 67 -27.00 -10.91 4.92
N CYS A 68 -26.09 -11.76 5.40
CA CYS A 68 -25.92 -13.12 4.89
C CYS A 68 -27.04 -14.09 5.36
N GLY A 69 -27.87 -13.70 6.33
CA GLY A 69 -28.93 -14.55 6.90
C GLY A 69 -28.40 -15.74 7.70
N LEU A 70 -27.21 -15.61 8.30
CA LEU A 70 -26.62 -16.66 9.15
C LEU A 70 -27.24 -16.62 10.54
N LYS A 71 -27.65 -17.79 11.07
CA LYS A 71 -28.39 -17.89 12.33
C LYS A 71 -27.51 -18.20 13.55
N LYS A 72 -26.39 -18.90 13.37
CA LYS A 72 -25.48 -19.32 14.44
C LYS A 72 -24.11 -18.67 14.27
N VAL A 73 -24.04 -17.38 14.54
CA VAL A 73 -22.79 -16.60 14.49
C VAL A 73 -22.53 -16.00 15.86
N ASN A 74 -21.32 -16.21 16.37
CA ASN A 74 -20.84 -15.61 17.61
C ASN A 74 -19.59 -14.77 17.31
N PHE A 75 -19.49 -13.57 17.88
CA PHE A 75 -18.29 -12.75 17.77
C PHE A 75 -17.65 -12.55 19.13
N GLN A 76 -16.33 -12.71 19.21
CA GLN A 76 -15.59 -12.58 20.44
C GLN A 76 -14.47 -11.57 20.29
N SER A 77 -14.37 -10.68 21.28
CA SER A 77 -13.29 -9.69 21.41
C SER A 77 -12.23 -10.23 22.36
N LEU A 78 -11.20 -10.90 21.85
CA LEU A 78 -10.03 -11.26 22.65
C LEU A 78 -8.77 -11.20 21.79
N ASP A 79 -7.68 -10.75 22.41
CA ASP A 79 -6.32 -10.91 21.91
C ASP A 79 -6.13 -12.39 21.52
N ALA A 80 -5.80 -12.65 20.25
CA ALA A 80 -5.74 -14.01 19.70
C ALA A 80 -4.78 -14.93 20.49
N ALA A 81 -3.81 -14.34 21.20
CA ALA A 81 -2.91 -15.02 22.12
C ALA A 81 -3.59 -15.48 23.43
N ASN A 82 -4.56 -14.73 23.97
CA ASN A 82 -5.32 -15.12 25.16
C ASN A 82 -6.42 -16.13 24.85
N PHE A 83 -6.91 -16.14 23.61
CA PHE A 83 -7.84 -17.16 23.14
C PHE A 83 -7.22 -18.56 23.15
N ALA A 84 -5.91 -18.67 22.90
CA ALA A 84 -5.16 -19.92 22.98
C ALA A 84 -5.22 -20.59 24.37
N LEU A 85 -5.41 -19.78 25.41
CA LEU A 85 -5.34 -20.20 26.81
C LEU A 85 -6.70 -20.63 27.40
N ASN A 86 -7.83 -20.30 26.74
CA ASN A 86 -9.17 -20.65 27.23
C ASN A 86 -9.68 -21.96 26.60
N LYS A 87 -9.43 -23.07 27.31
CA LYS A 87 -9.67 -24.47 26.89
C LYS A 87 -11.14 -24.94 26.82
N GLU A 88 -12.13 -24.08 27.04
CA GLU A 88 -13.54 -24.50 27.20
C GLU A 88 -14.38 -24.46 25.91
N GLN A 89 -13.83 -24.06 24.76
CA GLN A 89 -14.58 -24.04 23.50
C GLN A 89 -14.33 -25.30 22.66
N SER A 90 -15.40 -25.84 22.06
CA SER A 90 -15.31 -27.01 21.19
C SER A 90 -14.43 -26.72 19.97
N LYS A 91 -13.48 -27.61 19.70
CA LYS A 91 -12.58 -27.57 18.54
C LYS A 91 -13.35 -27.36 17.22
N PRO A 92 -12.94 -26.40 16.36
CA PRO A 92 -13.55 -26.19 15.05
C PRO A 92 -13.07 -27.24 14.04
N ASP A 93 -13.86 -27.45 12.99
CA ASP A 93 -13.49 -28.28 11.84
C ASP A 93 -12.62 -27.51 10.84
N LEU A 94 -12.86 -26.19 10.72
CA LEU A 94 -12.12 -25.28 9.85
C LEU A 94 -11.71 -24.02 10.63
N VAL A 95 -10.44 -23.63 10.50
CA VAL A 95 -9.97 -22.30 10.91
C VAL A 95 -9.63 -21.49 9.66
N ILE A 96 -10.27 -20.34 9.53
CA ILE A 96 -9.96 -19.33 8.52
C ILE A 96 -9.03 -18.30 9.18
N VAL A 97 -7.93 -17.98 8.51
CA VAL A 97 -6.92 -17.05 8.99
C VAL A 97 -6.73 -15.96 7.95
N ASN A 98 -6.99 -14.70 8.33
CA ASN A 98 -6.75 -13.54 7.49
C ASN A 98 -5.94 -12.48 8.28
N PRO A 99 -4.66 -12.75 8.57
CA PRO A 99 -3.91 -11.98 9.54
C PRO A 99 -3.56 -10.57 9.01
N PRO A 100 -3.21 -9.64 9.90
CA PRO A 100 -2.58 -8.39 9.50
C PRO A 100 -1.26 -8.67 8.76
N ARG A 101 -0.69 -7.66 8.09
CA ARG A 101 0.57 -7.80 7.32
C ARG A 101 1.76 -8.39 8.09
N ARG A 102 1.73 -8.28 9.43
CA ARG A 102 2.71 -8.85 10.36
C ARG A 102 2.54 -10.36 10.62
N GLY A 103 1.47 -10.98 10.14
CA GLY A 103 1.22 -12.42 10.26
C GLY A 103 0.50 -12.79 11.55
N ILE A 104 0.41 -14.11 11.79
CA ILE A 104 -0.15 -14.69 13.02
C ILE A 104 0.87 -14.72 14.16
N GLY A 105 2.15 -14.84 13.84
CA GLY A 105 3.23 -14.98 14.81
C GLY A 105 3.22 -16.32 15.58
N LYS A 106 4.33 -16.56 16.29
CA LYS A 106 4.64 -17.85 16.94
C LYS A 106 3.60 -18.35 17.92
N ALA A 107 3.06 -17.46 18.76
CA ALA A 107 2.11 -17.85 19.79
C ALA A 107 0.83 -18.45 19.19
N LEU A 108 0.28 -17.81 18.14
CA LEU A 108 -0.91 -18.31 17.47
C LEU A 108 -0.61 -19.54 16.61
N ALA A 109 0.56 -19.60 15.95
CA ALA A 109 0.99 -20.79 15.23
C ALA A 109 1.11 -22.01 16.17
N GLN A 110 1.72 -21.83 17.34
CA GLN A 110 1.81 -22.88 18.36
C GLN A 110 0.44 -23.34 18.85
N PHE A 111 -0.48 -22.40 19.11
CA PHE A 111 -1.84 -22.76 19.50
C PHE A 111 -2.57 -23.59 18.44
N LEU A 112 -2.43 -23.24 17.16
CA LEU A 112 -3.02 -24.02 16.06
C LEU A 112 -2.39 -25.41 15.94
N ASN A 113 -1.10 -25.54 16.23
CA ASN A 113 -0.40 -26.82 16.30
C ASN A 113 -0.86 -27.69 17.49
N GLU A 114 -1.27 -27.09 18.61
CA GLU A 114 -1.80 -27.81 19.78
C GLU A 114 -3.27 -28.20 19.58
N MET A 115 -4.09 -27.29 19.04
CA MET A 115 -5.52 -27.53 18.80
C MET A 115 -5.75 -28.52 17.64
N GLN A 116 -4.91 -28.46 16.61
CA GLN A 116 -4.95 -29.30 15.41
C GLN A 116 -6.33 -29.34 14.69
N PRO A 117 -7.02 -28.22 14.43
CA PRO A 117 -8.20 -28.23 13.56
C PRO A 117 -7.93 -29.03 12.28
N PRO A 118 -8.87 -29.85 11.78
CA PRO A 118 -8.66 -30.66 10.58
C PRO A 118 -8.26 -29.84 9.35
N PHE A 119 -8.81 -28.63 9.21
CA PHE A 119 -8.56 -27.77 8.06
C PHE A 119 -8.17 -26.35 8.50
N ILE A 120 -7.21 -25.78 7.77
CA ILE A 120 -6.88 -24.36 7.84
C ILE A 120 -6.99 -23.77 6.44
N LEU A 121 -7.72 -22.65 6.32
CA LEU A 121 -7.73 -21.79 5.15
C LEU A 121 -7.00 -20.49 5.49
N TYR A 122 -5.81 -20.32 4.93
CA TYR A 122 -4.94 -19.19 5.22
C TYR A 122 -4.89 -18.22 4.03
N SER A 123 -5.22 -16.95 4.27
CA SER A 123 -5.16 -15.86 3.29
C SER A 123 -4.27 -14.73 3.83
N SER A 124 -3.42 -14.14 2.99
CA SER A 124 -2.61 -12.99 3.36
C SER A 124 -2.26 -12.15 2.13
N CYS A 125 -2.12 -10.84 2.33
CA CYS A 125 -1.58 -9.92 1.32
C CYS A 125 -0.06 -9.80 1.35
N ASN A 126 0.61 -10.47 2.31
CA ASN A 126 2.07 -10.47 2.45
C ASN A 126 2.61 -11.91 2.35
N ALA A 127 3.18 -12.23 1.18
CA ALA A 127 3.69 -13.57 0.87
C ALA A 127 4.89 -13.98 1.74
N VAL A 128 5.76 -13.03 2.11
CA VAL A 128 6.96 -13.31 2.93
C VAL A 128 6.56 -13.72 4.34
N THR A 129 5.66 -12.96 4.94
CA THR A 129 5.15 -13.27 6.28
C THR A 129 4.31 -14.55 6.27
N MET A 130 3.46 -14.74 5.26
CA MET A 130 2.72 -15.99 5.08
C MET A 130 3.65 -17.20 4.98
N GLY A 131 4.76 -17.08 4.24
CA GLY A 131 5.78 -18.13 4.16
C GLY A 131 6.36 -18.49 5.53
N LYS A 132 6.69 -17.50 6.36
CA LYS A 132 7.16 -17.72 7.74
C LYS A 132 6.11 -18.42 8.59
N ASP A 133 4.89 -17.91 8.61
CA ASP A 133 3.79 -18.48 9.39
C ASP A 133 3.51 -19.94 8.99
N LEU A 134 3.52 -20.24 7.69
CA LEU A 134 3.33 -21.60 7.18
C LEU A 134 4.45 -22.56 7.60
N THR A 135 5.70 -22.08 7.76
CA THR A 135 6.79 -22.92 8.30
C THR A 135 6.62 -23.22 9.79
N GLU A 136 5.91 -22.37 10.53
CA GLU A 136 5.62 -22.58 11.95
C GLU A 136 4.41 -23.51 12.17
N LEU A 137 3.55 -23.69 11.17
CA LEU A 137 2.40 -24.62 11.20
C LEU A 137 2.81 -26.08 10.89
N THR A 138 3.58 -26.67 11.79
CA THR A 138 4.27 -27.96 11.58
C THR A 138 3.37 -29.20 11.50
N HIS A 139 2.13 -29.13 11.96
CA HIS A 139 1.18 -30.26 11.89
C HIS A 139 0.32 -30.27 10.62
N TYR A 140 0.56 -29.36 9.69
CA TYR A 140 -0.27 -29.17 8.51
C TYR A 140 0.51 -29.42 7.23
N GLN A 141 -0.19 -29.93 6.21
CA GLN A 141 0.32 -30.05 4.87
C GLN A 141 -0.47 -29.15 3.93
N MET A 142 0.23 -28.32 3.16
CA MET A 142 -0.41 -27.50 2.13
C MET A 142 -1.00 -28.40 1.03
N GLN A 143 -2.32 -28.30 0.84
CA GLN A 143 -3.04 -29.06 -0.19
C GLN A 143 -3.27 -28.24 -1.47
N LYS A 144 -3.56 -26.94 -1.31
CA LYS A 144 -3.89 -26.04 -2.41
C LYS A 144 -3.30 -24.66 -2.13
N ILE A 145 -2.89 -23.97 -3.19
CA ILE A 145 -2.43 -22.57 -3.15
C ILE A 145 -2.89 -21.87 -4.42
N GLN A 146 -3.32 -20.62 -4.28
CA GLN A 146 -3.65 -19.76 -5.40
C GLN A 146 -3.21 -18.33 -5.07
N LEU A 147 -2.49 -17.71 -6.00
CA LEU A 147 -2.15 -16.31 -5.93
C LEU A 147 -3.26 -15.49 -6.58
N PHE A 148 -3.72 -14.44 -5.90
CA PHE A 148 -4.68 -13.49 -6.44
C PHE A 148 -3.99 -12.15 -6.60
N ASP A 149 -4.10 -11.59 -7.80
CA ASP A 149 -3.90 -10.16 -7.97
C ASP A 149 -5.14 -9.43 -7.45
N MET A 150 -5.11 -9.06 -6.17
CA MET A 150 -6.21 -8.37 -5.50
C MET A 150 -6.40 -6.94 -6.01
N PHE A 151 -5.39 -6.40 -6.70
CA PHE A 151 -5.41 -5.03 -7.21
C PHE A 151 -4.60 -4.90 -8.52
N PRO A 152 -5.13 -5.40 -9.65
CA PRO A 152 -4.47 -5.38 -10.96
C PRO A 152 -4.25 -3.97 -11.52
N HIS A 153 -4.69 -2.95 -10.80
CA HIS A 153 -4.56 -1.54 -11.12
C HIS A 153 -4.05 -0.69 -9.93
N THR A 154 -3.60 -1.31 -8.83
CA THR A 154 -2.88 -0.57 -7.78
C THR A 154 -1.53 -1.22 -7.53
N SER A 155 -0.51 -0.39 -7.43
CA SER A 155 0.81 -0.83 -7.02
C SER A 155 0.76 -1.62 -5.71
N HIS A 156 1.34 -2.82 -5.73
CA HIS A 156 1.51 -3.63 -4.53
C HIS A 156 2.27 -2.85 -3.45
N TYR A 157 2.12 -3.22 -2.18
CA TYR A 157 2.81 -2.51 -1.10
C TYR A 157 4.33 -2.45 -1.32
N GLU A 158 4.91 -3.51 -1.87
CA GLU A 158 6.31 -3.57 -2.26
C GLU A 158 6.66 -2.48 -3.28
N GLU A 159 5.82 -2.27 -4.29
CA GLU A 159 6.01 -1.17 -5.25
C GLU A 159 5.89 0.20 -4.59
N VAL A 160 4.95 0.39 -3.65
CA VAL A 160 4.82 1.62 -2.87
C VAL A 160 6.10 1.89 -2.08
N VAL A 161 6.63 0.87 -1.41
CA VAL A 161 7.88 0.97 -0.65
C VAL A 161 9.05 1.30 -1.57
N GLU A 162 9.17 0.63 -2.71
CA GLU A 162 10.25 0.90 -3.68
C GLU A 162 10.15 2.30 -4.28
N ALA A 163 8.96 2.77 -4.63
CA ALA A 163 8.76 4.14 -5.09
C ALA A 163 9.10 5.17 -3.99
N CYS A 164 8.78 4.87 -2.73
CA CYS A 164 9.14 5.72 -1.60
C CYS A 164 10.65 5.76 -1.36
N LYS A 165 11.37 4.64 -1.52
CA LYS A 165 12.84 4.62 -1.45
C LYS A 165 13.45 5.46 -2.57
N LYS A 166 12.97 5.28 -3.81
CA LYS A 166 13.38 6.07 -4.98
C LYS A 166 13.12 7.56 -4.80
N ALA A 167 12.05 7.93 -4.11
CA ALA A 167 11.71 9.31 -3.79
C ALA A 167 12.37 9.85 -2.51
N CYS A 168 13.26 9.08 -1.87
CA CYS A 168 13.92 9.43 -0.60
C CYS A 168 12.92 9.79 0.52
N CYS A 169 11.78 9.11 0.59
CA CYS A 169 10.80 9.28 1.65
C CYS A 169 10.64 8.06 2.56
N HIS A 170 11.27 6.94 2.23
CA HIS A 170 11.16 5.72 3.04
C HIS A 170 11.63 5.94 4.49
N GLU A 171 12.80 6.53 4.68
CA GLU A 171 13.45 6.66 5.98
C GLU A 171 12.59 7.46 6.96
N PHE A 172 12.07 8.62 6.53
CA PHE A 172 11.22 9.44 7.40
C PHE A 172 9.85 8.80 7.60
N ILE A 173 9.28 8.13 6.59
CA ILE A 173 8.00 7.43 6.78
C ILE A 173 8.19 6.36 7.86
N THR A 174 9.28 5.59 7.81
CA THR A 174 9.57 4.56 8.82
C THR A 174 9.91 5.09 10.20
N SER A 175 10.29 6.37 10.33
CA SER A 175 10.54 6.99 11.64
C SER A 175 9.28 7.55 12.30
N LEU A 176 8.16 7.63 11.58
CA LEU A 176 6.85 7.96 12.15
C LEU A 176 6.36 6.84 13.09
N SER A 177 5.49 7.19 14.04
CA SER A 177 5.00 6.28 15.10
C SER A 177 4.44 4.96 14.56
N ASP A 178 3.75 5.02 13.42
CA ASP A 178 3.08 3.88 12.79
C ASP A 178 3.63 3.61 11.39
N GLY A 179 4.80 4.16 11.06
CA GLY A 179 5.43 3.96 9.77
C GLY A 179 4.56 4.43 8.59
N TYR A 180 4.36 3.54 7.63
CA TYR A 180 3.48 3.75 6.47
C TYR A 180 1.99 3.85 6.84
N ASP A 181 1.60 3.45 8.05
CA ASP A 181 0.21 3.51 8.54
C ASP A 181 -0.07 4.80 9.31
N THR A 182 0.91 5.70 9.46
CA THR A 182 0.73 6.98 10.14
C THR A 182 -0.28 7.86 9.40
N VAL A 183 -1.33 8.25 10.13
CA VAL A 183 -2.34 9.19 9.62
C VAL A 183 -1.73 10.59 9.55
N VAL A 184 -1.54 11.08 8.32
CA VAL A 184 -1.16 12.47 8.08
C VAL A 184 -2.43 13.34 8.13
N GLY A 185 -2.37 14.48 8.83
CA GLY A 185 -3.51 15.39 8.95
C GLY A 185 -4.01 15.90 7.58
N GLU A 186 -5.12 16.63 7.54
CA GLU A 186 -5.69 17.14 6.28
C GLU A 186 -4.65 17.89 5.44
N GLY A 187 -4.54 17.54 4.15
CA GLY A 187 -3.51 18.08 3.25
C GLY A 187 -2.06 17.77 3.67
N GLY A 188 -1.87 16.73 4.50
CA GLY A 188 -0.58 16.35 5.08
C GLY A 188 -0.07 17.33 6.13
N SER A 189 -0.93 18.08 6.83
CA SER A 189 -0.53 19.16 7.76
C SER A 189 0.53 18.80 8.80
N THR A 190 0.72 17.52 9.11
CA THR A 190 1.73 16.99 10.03
C THR A 190 3.11 16.78 9.41
N LEU A 191 3.26 17.01 8.10
CA LEU A 191 4.51 16.86 7.35
C LEU A 191 5.10 18.22 7.00
N SER A 192 6.43 18.29 6.97
CA SER A 192 7.16 19.42 6.39
C SER A 192 6.90 19.58 4.89
N GLY A 193 7.19 20.75 4.34
CA GLY A 193 7.03 21.02 2.91
C GLY A 193 7.83 20.05 2.03
N GLY A 194 9.09 19.78 2.41
CA GLY A 194 9.95 18.84 1.69
C GLY A 194 9.46 17.39 1.72
N GLU A 195 8.92 16.94 2.87
CA GLU A 195 8.32 15.60 2.98
C GLU A 195 7.08 15.46 2.07
N LYS A 196 6.21 16.48 2.03
CA LYS A 196 5.05 16.49 1.12
C LYS A 196 5.48 16.39 -0.34
N GLN A 197 6.52 17.12 -0.73
CA GLN A 197 7.05 17.07 -2.09
C GLN A 197 7.60 15.68 -2.43
N ARG A 198 8.40 15.08 -1.54
CA ARG A 198 8.94 13.72 -1.76
C ARG A 198 7.83 12.66 -1.85
N ILE A 199 6.77 12.76 -1.06
CA ILE A 199 5.58 11.90 -1.20
C ILE A 199 4.89 12.13 -2.56
N SER A 200 4.77 13.39 -3.00
CA SER A 200 4.21 13.70 -4.32
C SER A 200 5.04 13.08 -5.45
N ILE A 201 6.38 13.09 -5.33
CA ILE A 201 7.28 12.42 -6.27
C ILE A 201 7.10 10.91 -6.21
N ALA A 202 7.02 10.30 -5.02
CA ALA A 202 6.75 8.86 -4.88
C ALA A 202 5.45 8.46 -5.60
N ARG A 203 4.39 9.27 -5.48
CA ARG A 203 3.12 9.07 -6.22
C ARG A 203 3.31 9.16 -7.73
N ALA A 204 4.13 10.09 -8.21
CA ALA A 204 4.43 10.23 -9.63
C ALA A 204 5.27 9.05 -10.16
N ILE A 205 6.19 8.51 -9.35
CA ILE A 205 6.96 7.30 -9.65
C ILE A 205 6.02 6.09 -9.75
N LEU A 206 5.12 5.91 -8.77
CA LEU A 206 4.12 4.82 -8.79
C LEU A 206 3.21 4.87 -10.01
N LYS A 207 2.81 6.07 -10.42
CA LYS A 207 1.99 6.25 -11.63
C LYS A 207 2.73 5.84 -12.91
N ASP A 208 4.06 5.89 -12.89
CA ASP A 208 4.94 5.60 -14.02
C ASP A 208 4.52 6.23 -15.36
N ALA A 209 4.06 7.49 -15.33
CA ALA A 209 3.65 8.18 -16.55
C ALA A 209 4.86 8.42 -17.48
N PRO A 210 4.69 8.35 -18.82
CA PRO A 210 5.79 8.59 -19.77
C PRO A 210 6.14 10.09 -19.94
N ILE A 211 5.23 10.98 -19.52
CA ILE A 211 5.39 12.43 -19.59
C ILE A 211 5.26 13.01 -18.19
N ILE A 212 6.25 13.79 -17.78
CA ILE A 212 6.32 14.47 -16.48
C ILE A 212 6.27 15.98 -16.71
N ILE A 213 5.40 16.67 -15.94
CA ILE A 213 5.34 18.13 -15.92
C ILE A 213 5.79 18.58 -14.52
N LEU A 214 6.84 19.37 -14.45
CA LEU A 214 7.33 19.98 -13.20
C LEU A 214 7.07 21.48 -13.25
N ASP A 215 6.20 21.95 -12.36
CA ASP A 215 5.93 23.37 -12.17
C ASP A 215 6.64 23.83 -10.89
N GLU A 216 7.73 24.60 -11.05
CA GLU A 216 8.54 25.14 -9.94
C GLU A 216 8.92 24.14 -8.82
N ALA A 217 9.14 22.86 -9.14
CA ALA A 217 9.26 21.79 -8.14
C ALA A 217 10.41 21.97 -7.11
N THR A 218 11.31 22.94 -7.31
CA THR A 218 12.49 23.21 -6.46
C THR A 218 12.48 24.59 -5.79
N SER A 219 11.38 25.35 -5.85
CA SER A 219 11.38 26.77 -5.44
C SER A 219 11.20 27.02 -3.92
N SER A 220 11.08 25.99 -3.08
CA SER A 220 10.79 26.16 -1.64
C SER A 220 11.43 25.09 -0.74
N VAL A 221 12.67 24.70 -1.02
CA VAL A 221 13.30 23.54 -0.37
C VAL A 221 14.39 24.01 0.60
N ASP A 222 14.34 23.48 1.83
CA ASP A 222 15.42 23.67 2.80
C ASP A 222 16.75 23.13 2.24
N PRO A 223 17.87 23.88 2.36
CA PRO A 223 19.17 23.47 1.82
C PRO A 223 19.64 22.08 2.29
N GLU A 224 19.29 21.69 3.52
CA GLU A 224 19.66 20.38 4.09
C GLU A 224 19.00 19.20 3.35
N ASN A 225 17.81 19.41 2.77
CA ASN A 225 17.02 18.35 2.13
C ASN A 225 16.97 18.46 0.60
N GLU A 226 17.60 19.48 0.03
CA GLU A 226 17.61 19.77 -1.39
C GLU A 226 18.21 18.62 -2.23
N TYR A 227 19.30 18.02 -1.75
CA TYR A 227 19.93 16.88 -2.41
C TYR A 227 18.98 15.69 -2.57
N MET A 228 18.19 15.37 -1.53
CA MET A 228 17.22 14.26 -1.60
C MET A 228 16.13 14.53 -2.62
N LEU A 229 15.65 15.78 -2.69
CA LEU A 229 14.63 16.14 -3.66
C LEU A 229 15.15 16.07 -5.09
N ILE A 230 16.37 16.57 -5.35
CA ILE A 230 17.00 16.48 -6.68
C ILE A 230 17.20 15.02 -7.07
N SER A 231 17.66 14.17 -6.14
CA SER A 231 17.79 12.73 -6.36
C SER A 231 16.45 12.09 -6.76
N ALA A 232 15.38 12.41 -6.02
CA ALA A 232 14.04 11.92 -6.31
C ALA A 232 13.50 12.39 -7.68
N ILE A 233 13.76 13.65 -8.06
CA ILE A 233 13.39 14.19 -9.38
C ILE A 233 14.17 13.50 -10.50
N ASN A 234 15.47 13.25 -10.31
CA ASN A 234 16.29 12.55 -11.29
C ASN A 234 15.81 11.12 -11.51
N GLU A 235 15.46 10.40 -10.43
CA GLU A 235 14.89 9.06 -10.55
C GLU A 235 13.50 9.09 -11.21
N LEU A 236 12.65 10.07 -10.87
CA LEU A 236 11.35 10.25 -11.50
C LEU A 236 11.46 10.50 -13.01
N THR A 237 12.43 11.30 -13.45
CA THR A 237 12.53 11.79 -14.84
C THR A 237 13.35 10.89 -15.77
N LYS A 238 14.03 9.89 -15.21
CA LYS A 238 14.87 8.95 -15.95
C LYS A 238 14.09 8.25 -17.06
N ASN A 239 14.60 8.36 -18.30
CA ASN A 239 14.00 7.76 -19.50
C ASN A 239 12.57 8.25 -19.81
N LYS A 240 12.20 9.47 -19.39
CA LYS A 240 10.87 10.05 -19.63
C LYS A 240 10.94 11.38 -20.36
N THR A 241 9.82 11.80 -20.95
CA THR A 241 9.68 13.16 -21.47
C THR A 241 9.40 14.13 -20.32
N LEU A 242 10.31 15.08 -20.10
CA LEU A 242 10.16 16.11 -19.08
C LEU A 242 9.77 17.45 -19.71
N ILE A 243 8.70 18.05 -19.20
CA ILE A 243 8.34 19.45 -19.43
C ILE A 243 8.51 20.17 -18.09
N SER A 244 9.41 21.14 -18.02
CA SER A 244 9.71 21.84 -16.77
C SER A 244 9.55 23.34 -16.93
N ILE A 245 8.87 23.97 -15.98
CA ILE A 245 8.83 25.42 -15.80
C ILE A 245 9.96 25.77 -14.83
N ALA A 246 11.08 26.21 -15.39
CA ALA A 246 12.34 26.29 -14.66
C ALA A 246 12.60 27.69 -14.07
N HIS A 247 12.90 27.73 -12.76
CA HIS A 247 13.35 28.90 -12.03
C HIS A 247 14.81 28.78 -11.56
N ARG A 248 15.59 27.90 -12.20
CA ARG A 248 17.03 27.69 -11.91
C ARG A 248 17.84 27.55 -13.19
N LEU A 249 19.09 28.05 -13.15
CA LEU A 249 19.95 28.12 -14.33
C LEU A 249 20.36 26.73 -14.80
N SER A 250 20.68 25.84 -13.87
CA SER A 250 21.12 24.47 -14.14
C SER A 250 20.06 23.72 -14.95
N THR A 251 18.81 23.72 -14.50
CA THR A 251 17.68 23.09 -15.20
C THR A 251 17.47 23.65 -16.61
N VAL A 252 17.57 24.97 -16.78
CA VAL A 252 17.43 25.60 -18.11
C VAL A 252 18.60 25.23 -19.02
N ARG A 253 19.82 25.19 -18.48
CA ARG A 253 21.05 24.96 -19.26
C ARG A 253 21.15 23.54 -19.81
N GLU A 254 20.65 22.55 -19.07
CA GLU A 254 20.70 21.13 -19.43
C GLU A 254 19.53 20.70 -20.33
N ALA A 255 18.54 21.56 -20.55
CA ALA A 255 17.38 21.23 -21.36
C ALA A 255 17.75 20.99 -22.84
N ASP A 256 17.27 19.88 -23.40
CA ASP A 256 17.40 19.56 -24.83
C ASP A 256 16.76 20.64 -25.72
N GLN A 257 15.69 21.26 -25.22
CA GLN A 257 14.97 22.33 -25.90
C GLN A 257 14.36 23.30 -24.89
N ILE A 258 14.54 24.59 -25.13
CA ILE A 258 14.01 25.70 -24.34
C ILE A 258 12.97 26.43 -25.19
N ILE A 259 11.82 26.71 -24.60
CA ILE A 259 10.75 27.50 -25.19
C ILE A 259 10.59 28.79 -24.37
N VAL A 260 10.83 29.93 -25.01
CA VAL A 260 10.69 31.25 -24.37
C VAL A 260 9.33 31.82 -24.72
N ILE A 261 8.54 32.10 -23.71
CA ILE A 261 7.20 32.67 -23.83
C ILE A 261 7.22 34.11 -23.34
N ASP A 262 6.78 35.05 -24.17
CA ASP A 262 6.53 36.44 -23.80
C ASP A 262 5.13 36.86 -24.28
N LYS A 263 4.37 37.52 -23.40
CA LYS A 263 2.98 37.97 -23.65
C LYS A 263 2.09 36.89 -24.30
N GLY A 264 2.22 35.65 -23.82
CA GLY A 264 1.42 34.51 -24.28
C GLY A 264 1.81 33.97 -25.67
N ARG A 265 2.98 34.36 -26.22
CA ARG A 265 3.48 33.86 -27.51
C ARG A 265 4.87 33.25 -27.35
N ILE A 266 5.16 32.22 -28.13
CA ILE A 266 6.52 31.68 -28.26
C ILE A 266 7.35 32.68 -29.05
N VAL A 267 8.34 33.30 -28.40
CA VAL A 267 9.22 34.31 -29.02
C VAL A 267 10.58 33.73 -29.41
N GLN A 268 11.05 32.69 -28.74
CA GLN A 268 12.28 31.98 -29.07
C GLN A 268 12.16 30.48 -28.77
N ARG A 269 12.88 29.66 -29.54
CA ARG A 269 12.97 28.20 -29.37
C ARG A 269 14.36 27.71 -29.78
N GLY A 270 14.98 26.88 -28.95
CA GLY A 270 16.31 26.31 -29.21
C GLY A 270 16.91 25.74 -27.93
N ASN A 271 18.12 25.20 -27.98
CA ASN A 271 18.86 24.82 -26.78
C ASN A 271 19.65 26.02 -26.20
N HIS A 272 20.26 25.84 -25.03
CA HIS A 272 21.03 26.91 -24.36
C HIS A 272 22.11 27.53 -25.25
N LYS A 273 22.85 26.71 -25.99
CA LYS A 273 23.96 27.17 -26.85
C LYS A 273 23.48 28.02 -28.02
N GLU A 274 22.35 27.62 -28.62
CA GLU A 274 21.71 28.36 -29.71
C GLU A 274 21.16 29.70 -29.22
N LEU A 275 20.43 29.69 -28.10
CA LEU A 275 19.72 30.87 -27.62
C LEU A 275 20.64 31.91 -26.97
N ILE A 276 21.75 31.51 -26.36
CA ILE A 276 22.70 32.46 -25.75
C ILE A 276 23.49 33.26 -26.79
N GLY A 277 23.66 32.70 -28.00
CA GLY A 277 24.31 33.36 -29.13
C GLY A 277 23.41 34.33 -29.89
N GLN A 278 22.11 34.31 -29.63
CA GLN A 278 21.12 35.20 -30.25
C GLN A 278 20.83 36.38 -29.30
N ASP A 279 20.83 37.61 -29.84
CA ASP A 279 20.27 38.73 -29.09
C ASP A 279 18.75 38.52 -28.94
N GLY A 280 18.24 38.64 -27.71
CA GLY A 280 16.83 38.37 -27.42
C GLY A 280 16.51 38.21 -25.93
N VAL A 281 15.26 37.86 -25.65
CA VAL A 281 14.69 37.72 -24.29
C VAL A 281 15.48 36.71 -23.47
N TYR A 282 15.85 35.57 -24.06
CA TYR A 282 16.61 34.54 -23.37
C TYR A 282 17.97 35.03 -22.87
N LYS A 283 18.76 35.63 -23.76
CA LYS A 283 20.11 36.12 -23.43
C LYS A 283 20.04 37.19 -22.34
N HIS A 284 19.13 38.15 -22.47
CA HIS A 284 18.90 39.18 -21.47
C HIS A 284 18.50 38.60 -20.11
N PHE A 285 17.61 37.60 -20.10
CA PHE A 285 17.22 36.89 -18.87
C PHE A 285 18.42 36.22 -18.20
N ILE A 286 19.27 35.53 -18.95
CA ILE A 286 20.47 34.86 -18.41
C ILE A 286 21.47 35.89 -17.86
N GLU A 287 21.69 37.00 -18.55
CA GLU A 287 22.58 38.09 -18.10
C GLU A 287 22.10 38.69 -16.77
N ILE A 288 20.80 38.96 -16.63
CA ILE A 288 20.22 39.43 -15.37
C ILE A 288 20.38 38.36 -14.27
N LYS A 289 20.07 37.10 -14.57
CA LYS A 289 20.10 36.03 -13.57
C LYS A 289 21.52 35.72 -13.08
N LYS A 290 22.55 35.82 -13.95
CA LYS A 290 23.96 35.71 -13.56
C LYS A 290 24.39 36.76 -12.53
N GLN A 291 23.73 37.93 -12.52
CA GLN A 291 24.00 38.99 -11.55
C GLN A 291 23.24 38.81 -10.23
N SER A 292 22.26 37.90 -10.18
CA SER A 292 21.46 37.61 -8.98
C SER A 292 22.03 36.44 -8.19
N ILE A 293 22.25 36.64 -6.88
CA ILE A 293 22.86 35.66 -5.96
C ILE A 293 22.05 34.35 -5.83
N GLY A 294 20.75 34.36 -6.21
CA GLY A 294 19.85 33.21 -6.06
C GLY A 294 19.83 32.20 -7.23
N TRP A 295 20.65 32.38 -8.27
CA TRP A 295 20.79 31.47 -9.41
C TRP A 295 22.25 31.01 -9.53
N GLN A 296 22.79 30.39 -8.47
CA GLN A 296 24.15 29.86 -8.49
C GLN A 296 24.24 28.53 -9.26
N ILE A 297 25.40 28.36 -9.92
CA ILE A 297 25.85 27.15 -10.62
C ILE A 297 26.16 26.07 -9.58
#